data_AF-A0A7X0RWE9-F1
#
_entry.id   AF-A0A7X0RWE9-F1
#
_cell.length_a   1.000
_cell.length_b   1.000
_cell.length_c   1.000
_cell.angle_alpha   90.00
_cell.angle_beta   90.00
_cell.angle_gamma   90.00
#
_symmetry.space_group_name_H-M   'P 1'
#
loop_
_entity.id
_entity.type
_entity.pdbx_description
1 polymer ?
#
loop_
_entity_poly.entity_id
_entity_poly.type
_entity_poly.pdbx_seq_one_letter_code
_entity_poly.pdbx_strand_id
1 'polypeptide(L)'
;MGKWILAGIVTIACVFGLYLLVSQLPPRQEAAEPSASIAVPAQPADAAGAAQVYKSNCLSCHGDQRQGGLGPSLAEVGTSMTPEQIYKQIKNGGGGMPGFGKRLTEEQLTNLTNWLADMKG
;
A
#
# COMPACT_ATOMS: atom_id res chain seq x y z
N MET A 1 -2.61 -61.57 16.83
CA MET A 1 -3.62 -60.77 16.09
C MET A 1 -3.79 -59.32 16.59
N GLY A 2 -2.97 -58.80 17.52
CA GLY A 2 -3.14 -57.44 18.08
C GLY A 2 -2.27 -56.31 17.48
N LYS A 3 -1.29 -56.64 16.63
CA LYS A 3 -0.31 -55.66 16.10
C LYS A 3 -0.91 -54.71 15.05
N TRP A 4 -1.96 -55.13 14.35
CA TRP A 4 -2.67 -54.32 13.34
C TRP A 4 -3.72 -53.38 13.96
N ILE A 5 -4.28 -53.74 15.12
CA ILE A 5 -5.27 -52.92 15.84
C ILE A 5 -4.59 -51.68 16.46
N LEU A 6 -3.38 -51.85 17.02
CA LEU A 6 -2.60 -50.73 17.56
C LEU A 6 -2.20 -49.72 16.46
N ALA A 7 -1.80 -50.21 15.29
CA ALA A 7 -1.42 -49.35 14.16
C ALA A 7 -2.60 -48.56 13.58
N GLY A 8 -3.81 -49.15 13.55
CA GLY A 8 -5.04 -48.47 13.12
C GLY A 8 -5.46 -47.34 14.06
N ILE A 9 -5.32 -47.53 15.38
CA ILE A 9 -5.69 -46.50 16.37
C ILE A 9 -4.72 -45.31 16.30
N VAL A 10 -3.41 -45.55 16.13
CA VAL A 10 -2.40 -44.49 16.03
C VAL A 10 -2.59 -43.65 14.76
N THR A 11 -2.90 -44.28 13.63
CA THR A 11 -3.13 -43.56 12.37
C THR A 11 -4.39 -42.70 12.41
N ILE A 12 -5.49 -43.21 12.98
CA ILE A 12 -6.73 -42.43 13.18
C ILE A 12 -6.47 -41.25 14.12
N ALA A 13 -5.72 -41.43 15.20
CA ALA A 13 -5.37 -40.35 16.12
C ALA A 13 -4.50 -39.27 15.45
N CYS A 14 -3.54 -39.64 14.61
CA CYS A 14 -2.73 -38.68 13.85
C CYS A 14 -3.55 -37.89 12.83
N VAL A 15 -4.46 -38.54 12.11
CA VAL A 15 -5.34 -37.87 11.13
C VAL A 15 -6.31 -36.92 11.83
N PHE A 16 -6.90 -37.35 12.96
CA PHE A 16 -7.79 -36.50 13.75
C PHE A 16 -7.04 -35.32 14.38
N GLY A 17 -5.82 -35.55 14.90
CA GLY A 17 -4.96 -34.50 15.43
C GLY A 17 -4.54 -33.48 14.37
N LEU A 18 -4.19 -33.94 13.16
CA LEU A 18 -3.88 -33.04 12.04
C LEU A 18 -5.11 -32.26 11.57
N TYR A 19 -6.28 -32.91 11.54
CA TYR A 19 -7.55 -32.25 11.20
C TYR A 19 -7.93 -31.16 12.22
N LEU A 20 -7.78 -31.44 13.53
CA LEU A 20 -7.98 -30.44 14.58
C LEU A 20 -6.97 -29.30 14.51
N LEU A 21 -5.70 -29.60 14.22
CA LEU A 21 -4.67 -28.59 14.05
C LEU A 21 -4.99 -27.67 12.86
N VAL A 22 -5.39 -28.24 11.72
CA VAL A 22 -5.74 -27.47 10.51
C VAL A 22 -7.02 -26.68 10.70
N SER A 23 -8.03 -27.22 11.39
CA SER A 23 -9.29 -26.51 11.66
C SER A 23 -9.17 -25.37 12.68
N GLN A 24 -8.09 -25.34 13.48
CA GLN A 24 -7.77 -24.22 14.36
C GLN A 24 -6.74 -23.25 13.77
N LEU A 25 -6.24 -23.49 12.55
CA LEU A 25 -5.42 -22.49 11.88
C LEU A 25 -6.30 -21.26 11.62
N PRO A 26 -5.92 -20.07 12.12
CA PRO A 26 -6.60 -18.85 11.74
C PRO A 26 -6.55 -18.74 10.21
N PRO A 27 -7.63 -18.29 9.55
CA PRO A 27 -7.60 -18.06 8.12
C PRO A 27 -6.37 -17.18 7.84
N ARG A 28 -5.63 -17.53 6.78
CA ARG A 28 -4.55 -16.68 6.28
C ARG A 28 -5.17 -15.28 6.16
N GLN A 29 -4.75 -14.36 7.00
CA GLN A 29 -5.01 -12.95 6.76
C GLN A 29 -4.16 -12.62 5.54
N GLU A 30 -4.76 -12.89 4.38
CA GLU A 30 -4.37 -12.33 3.11
C GLU A 30 -4.28 -10.83 3.38
N ALA A 31 -3.05 -10.31 3.37
CA ALA A 31 -2.84 -8.89 3.47
C ALA A 31 -3.69 -8.23 2.37
N ALA A 32 -4.48 -7.23 2.79
CA ALA A 32 -5.46 -6.47 2.02
C ALA A 32 -6.89 -7.02 2.03
N GLU A 33 -7.55 -6.93 3.18
CA GLU A 33 -8.93 -6.47 3.17
C GLU A 33 -8.98 -5.08 2.49
N PRO A 34 -9.96 -4.80 1.62
CA PRO A 34 -10.11 -3.48 1.03
C PRO A 34 -10.47 -2.51 2.15
N SER A 35 -9.44 -1.91 2.75
CA SER A 35 -9.53 -0.73 3.59
C SER A 35 -10.52 0.20 2.92
N ALA A 36 -11.63 0.45 3.64
CA ALA A 36 -12.69 1.38 3.29
C ALA A 36 -12.11 2.47 2.40
N SER A 37 -12.57 2.50 1.15
CA SER A 37 -12.00 3.35 0.10
C SER A 37 -11.82 4.76 0.66
N ILE A 38 -10.57 5.13 0.94
CA ILE A 38 -10.22 6.51 1.21
C ILE A 38 -10.42 7.18 -0.14
N ALA A 39 -11.61 7.74 -0.34
CA ALA A 39 -11.89 8.54 -1.50
C ALA A 39 -11.04 9.80 -1.36
N VAL A 40 -10.07 9.97 -2.26
CA VAL A 40 -9.39 11.25 -2.40
C VAL A 40 -10.41 12.21 -3.01
N PRO A 41 -10.76 13.32 -2.33
CA PRO A 41 -11.73 14.27 -2.87
C PRO A 41 -11.32 14.73 -4.27
N ALA A 42 -12.15 14.41 -5.26
CA ALA A 42 -11.97 14.91 -6.62
C ALA A 42 -12.27 16.41 -6.63
N GLN A 43 -11.22 17.22 -6.62
CA GLN A 43 -11.26 18.68 -6.61
C GLN A 43 -10.16 19.18 -7.54
N PRO A 44 -10.36 20.32 -8.25
CA PRO A 44 -9.27 20.95 -8.99
C PRO A 44 -8.08 21.19 -8.06
N ALA A 45 -6.90 20.72 -8.45
CA ALA A 45 -5.71 20.95 -7.67
C ALA A 45 -5.30 22.43 -7.73
N ASP A 46 -4.99 23.03 -6.58
CA ASP A 46 -4.19 24.25 -6.54
C ASP A 46 -2.76 23.90 -6.93
N ALA A 47 -2.46 24.09 -8.22
CA ALA A 47 -1.17 23.76 -8.80
C ALA A 47 0.00 24.53 -8.15
N ALA A 48 -0.23 25.76 -7.70
CA ALA A 48 0.82 26.56 -7.06
C ALA A 48 1.15 26.01 -5.66
N GLY A 49 0.12 25.73 -4.85
CA GLY A 49 0.27 25.09 -3.55
C GLY A 49 0.89 23.71 -3.65
N ALA A 50 0.42 22.87 -4.59
CA ALA A 50 0.97 21.53 -4.82
C ALA A 50 2.43 21.58 -5.24
N ALA A 51 2.81 22.50 -6.15
CA ALA A 51 4.19 22.68 -6.57
C ALA A 51 5.09 23.15 -5.41
N GLN A 52 4.59 24.00 -4.50
CA GLN A 52 5.35 24.43 -3.32
C GLN A 52 5.60 23.28 -2.35
N VAL A 53 4.57 22.46 -2.08
CA VAL A 53 4.71 21.26 -1.25
C VAL A 53 5.70 20.28 -1.89
N TYR A 54 5.59 20.05 -3.20
CA TYR A 54 6.49 19.19 -3.96
C TYR A 54 7.95 19.65 -3.87
N LYS A 55 8.21 20.94 -4.09
CA LYS A 55 9.56 21.53 -3.98
C LYS A 55 10.17 21.33 -2.60
N SER A 56 9.35 21.46 -1.55
CA SER A 56 9.81 21.40 -0.17
C SER A 56 10.05 19.97 0.33
N ASN A 57 9.36 18.97 -0.24
CA ASN A 57 9.29 17.62 0.34
C ASN A 57 9.73 16.49 -0.61
N CYS A 58 9.63 16.68 -1.92
CA CYS A 58 9.72 15.60 -2.90
C CYS A 58 10.90 15.79 -3.88
N LEU A 59 11.22 17.05 -4.19
CA LEU A 59 12.19 17.43 -5.23
C LEU A 59 13.57 16.80 -5.03
N SER A 60 14.07 16.69 -3.79
CA SER A 60 15.40 16.13 -3.52
C SER A 60 15.59 14.70 -4.02
N CYS A 61 14.50 13.94 -4.15
CA CYS A 61 14.53 12.55 -4.62
C CYS A 61 13.96 12.39 -6.03
N HIS A 62 12.90 13.13 -6.36
CA HIS A 62 12.14 12.97 -7.60
C HIS A 62 12.47 14.02 -8.68
N GLY A 63 13.39 14.95 -8.40
CA GLY A 63 13.84 15.99 -9.33
C GLY A 63 12.92 17.20 -9.42
N ASP A 64 13.39 18.29 -10.02
CA ASP A 64 12.64 19.55 -10.16
C ASP A 64 11.51 19.46 -11.21
N GLN A 65 11.68 18.61 -12.21
CA GLN A 65 10.73 18.32 -13.28
C GLN A 65 10.01 16.98 -13.09
N ARG A 66 10.04 16.37 -11.89
CA ARG A 66 9.53 15.01 -11.65
C ARG A 66 10.22 13.94 -12.50
N GLN A 67 11.41 14.23 -13.04
CA GLN A 67 12.15 13.33 -13.92
C GLN A 67 12.77 12.13 -13.18
N GLY A 68 12.76 12.15 -11.85
CA GLY A 68 13.37 11.15 -11.00
C GLY A 68 14.82 11.47 -10.63
N GLY A 69 15.47 10.51 -10.00
CA GLY A 69 16.84 10.63 -9.50
C GLY A 69 17.11 9.52 -8.50
N LEU A 70 17.09 9.87 -7.21
CA LEU A 70 17.12 8.88 -6.13
C LEU A 70 15.80 8.09 -6.05
N GLY A 71 14.68 8.78 -6.29
CA GLY A 71 13.36 8.18 -6.45
C GLY A 71 12.99 8.01 -7.93
N PRO A 72 11.97 7.19 -8.24
CA PRO A 72 11.47 7.02 -9.60
C PRO A 72 10.94 8.33 -10.19
N SER A 73 10.82 8.38 -11.51
CA SER A 73 10.11 9.48 -12.18
C SER A 73 8.64 9.53 -11.77
N LEU A 74 8.12 10.74 -11.59
CA LEU A 74 6.72 11.03 -11.33
C LEU A 74 6.08 11.83 -12.48
N ALA A 75 6.76 11.95 -13.63
CA ALA A 75 6.30 12.74 -14.77
C ALA A 75 5.00 12.20 -15.38
N GLU A 76 4.75 10.90 -15.23
CA GLU A 76 3.57 10.20 -15.76
C GLU A 76 2.90 9.34 -14.68
N VAL A 77 3.06 9.67 -13.39
CA VAL A 77 2.56 8.82 -12.30
C VAL A 77 1.04 8.62 -12.36
N GLY A 78 0.30 9.58 -12.91
CA GLY A 78 -1.14 9.49 -13.14
C GLY A 78 -1.56 8.50 -14.23
N THR A 79 -0.63 7.97 -15.03
CA THR A 79 -0.92 6.85 -15.96
C THR A 79 -0.85 5.50 -15.26
N SER A 80 0.00 5.40 -14.23
CA SER A 80 0.40 4.13 -13.61
C SER A 80 -0.26 3.89 -12.26
N MET A 81 -0.72 4.95 -11.59
CA MET A 81 -1.31 4.88 -10.25
C MET A 81 -2.61 5.69 -10.17
N THR A 82 -3.59 5.16 -9.42
CA THR A 82 -4.80 5.91 -9.08
C THR A 82 -4.51 6.98 -8.02
N PRO A 83 -5.35 8.02 -7.88
CA PRO A 83 -5.21 9.00 -6.81
C PRO A 83 -5.10 8.36 -5.42
N GLU A 84 -5.87 7.31 -5.13
CA GLU A 84 -5.85 6.62 -3.84
C GLU A 84 -4.52 5.91 -3.59
N GLN A 85 -3.93 5.33 -4.63
CA GLN A 85 -2.62 4.69 -4.56
C GLN A 85 -1.52 5.74 -4.32
N ILE A 86 -1.57 6.86 -5.06
CA ILE A 86 -0.63 7.99 -4.88
C ILE A 86 -0.74 8.54 -3.46
N TYR A 87 -1.96 8.81 -2.99
CA TYR A 87 -2.21 9.31 -1.63
C TYR A 87 -1.65 8.36 -0.57
N LYS A 88 -1.93 7.05 -0.68
CA LYS A 88 -1.43 6.04 0.26
C LYS A 88 0.10 5.99 0.26
N GLN A 89 0.71 6.05 -0.91
CA GLN A 89 2.17 6.05 -1.05
C GLN A 89 2.80 7.29 -0.42
N ILE A 90 2.22 8.49 -0.63
CA ILE A 90 2.73 9.72 -0.01
C ILE A 90 2.51 9.71 1.51
N LYS A 91 1.34 9.29 1.97
CA LYS A 91 0.98 9.28 3.39
C LYS A 91 1.84 8.31 4.19
N ASN A 92 1.98 7.08 3.69
CA ASN A 92 2.61 5.97 4.43
C ASN A 92 4.09 5.77 4.06
N GLY A 93 4.52 6.24 2.88
CA GLY A 93 5.83 5.91 2.32
C GLY A 93 5.88 4.47 1.81
N GLY A 94 7.09 3.98 1.56
CA GLY A 94 7.35 2.61 1.08
C GLY A 94 8.48 2.56 0.05
N GLY A 95 9.15 1.40 -0.07
CA GLY A 95 10.21 1.21 -1.07
C GLY A 95 11.40 2.17 -0.93
N GLY A 96 11.69 2.63 0.30
CA GLY A 96 12.71 3.65 0.56
C GLY A 96 12.19 5.09 0.58
N MET A 97 10.95 5.35 0.16
CA MET A 97 10.30 6.65 0.30
C MET A 97 9.80 6.84 1.75
N PRO A 98 10.13 7.95 2.43
CA PRO A 98 9.59 8.25 3.76
C PRO A 98 8.09 8.56 3.68
N GLY A 99 7.35 8.27 4.76
CA GLY A 99 5.94 8.65 4.87
C GLY A 99 5.76 10.11 5.31
N PHE A 100 4.81 10.81 4.69
CA PHE A 100 4.54 12.23 4.93
C PHE A 100 3.25 12.51 5.69
N GLY A 101 2.49 11.48 6.09
CA GLY A 101 1.19 11.62 6.77
C GLY A 101 1.21 12.37 8.11
N LYS A 102 2.39 12.51 8.73
CA LYS A 102 2.58 13.30 9.97
C LYS A 102 3.19 14.69 9.71
N ARG A 103 3.62 14.96 8.47
CA ARG A 103 4.33 16.19 8.07
C ARG A 103 3.46 17.13 7.24
N LEU A 104 2.53 16.56 6.49
CA LEU A 104 1.61 17.30 5.62
C LEU A 104 0.21 17.28 6.23
N THR A 105 -0.53 18.37 6.05
CA THR A 105 -1.96 18.40 6.37
C THR A 105 -2.74 17.52 5.40
N GLU A 106 -3.96 17.14 5.77
CA GLU A 106 -4.85 16.38 4.89
C GLU A 106 -5.11 17.12 3.58
N GLU A 107 -5.35 18.43 3.65
CA GLU A 107 -5.52 19.28 2.47
C GLU A 107 -4.28 19.29 1.56
N GLN A 108 -3.08 19.40 2.14
CA GLN A 108 -1.84 19.34 1.37
C GLN A 108 -1.63 17.97 0.71
N LEU A 109 -1.95 16.88 1.41
CA LEU A 109 -1.88 15.52 0.87
C LEU A 109 -2.86 15.35 -0.29
N THR A 110 -4.12 15.74 -0.11
CA THR A 110 -5.15 15.66 -1.16
C THR A 110 -4.77 16.51 -2.36
N ASN A 111 -4.37 17.77 -2.16
CA ASN A 111 -4.01 18.66 -3.25
C ASN A 111 -2.79 18.15 -4.03
N LEU A 112 -1.74 17.72 -3.33
CA LEU A 112 -0.55 17.14 -3.96
C LEU A 112 -0.88 15.85 -4.72
N THR A 113 -1.74 15.01 -4.16
CA THR A 113 -2.18 13.76 -4.80
C THR A 113 -2.91 14.05 -6.11
N ASN A 114 -3.91 14.94 -6.09
CA ASN A 114 -4.69 15.27 -7.28
C ASN A 114 -3.80 15.88 -8.36
N TRP A 115 -2.89 16.78 -7.98
CA TRP A 115 -1.94 17.39 -8.90
C TRP A 115 -1.00 16.36 -9.56
N LEU A 116 -0.53 15.35 -8.83
CA LEU A 116 0.29 14.27 -9.37
C LEU A 116 -0.53 13.29 -10.23
N ALA A 117 -1.77 13.00 -9.85
CA ALA A 117 -2.66 12.12 -10.60
C ALA A 117 -3.04 12.69 -11.99
N ASP A 118 -2.94 14.00 -12.17
CA ASP A 118 -3.14 14.66 -13.47
C ASP A 118 -1.92 14.55 -14.41
N MET A 119 -0.76 14.10 -13.91
CA MET A 119 0.46 13.92 -14.71
C MET A 119 0.37 12.62 -15.52
N LYS A 120 -0.10 12.71 -16.77
CA LYS A 120 -0.37 11.55 -17.66
C LYS A 120 0.48 11.48 -18.95
N GLY A 121 1.47 12.35 -19.12
CA GLY A 121 2.26 12.48 -20.35
C GLY A 121 1.84 13.66 -21.21
#